data_AF-A0A3S0BY35-F1
#
_entry.id   AF-A0A3S0BY35-F1
#
_cell.length_a   1.000
_cell.length_b   1.000
_cell.length_c   1.000
_cell.angle_alpha   90.00
_cell.angle_beta   90.00
_cell.angle_gamma   90.00
#
_symmetry.space_group_name_H-M   'P 1'
#
loop_
_entity.id
_entity.type
_entity.pdbx_description
1 polymer ?
#
loop_
_entity_poly.entity_id
_entity_poly.type
_entity_poly.pdbx_seq_one_letter_code
_entity_poly.pdbx_strand_id
1 'polypeptide(L)'
;MQRVLSQKLKRGLGGAVVAAAALIAGCGGGGTSQIDPFKPNRVIAFGDQSGAVLQNGKKFTINGLSADTQQIDCRLNPVWSQILAAGFSLVYPQCNADFVALPQGIMYAASGDKVADVQAKIDAHLSNDGFGPKDLVAIFVGVNDILELYRQFPAVSRDSLINEAKSRGRLLADQANRIANANGRVLVATIFDVGLTPFGQNEKQQQTDIDRAIFLDDLSAAFNTAMRLKLINDGRRIGLVLVDETVQQITRFPGAFGFSNVTQSACRADIAITDCTVNTLKPDASATSWLWAGDTQLGPTAQQRIGTAALTRARNNPF
;
A
#
# COMPACT_ATOMS: atom_id res chain seq x y z
N MET A 1 80.72 53.23 20.13
CA MET A 1 80.04 54.33 20.87
C MET A 1 79.04 53.73 21.83
N GLN A 2 78.71 54.49 22.88
CA GLN A 2 78.32 54.05 24.21
C GLN A 2 77.08 53.13 24.35
N ARG A 3 77.20 52.32 25.41
CA ARG A 3 76.15 51.59 26.13
C ARG A 3 74.94 52.47 26.46
N VAL A 4 73.76 51.87 26.44
CA VAL A 4 72.69 52.19 27.39
C VAL A 4 72.36 50.90 28.18
N LEU A 5 72.53 51.02 29.49
CA LEU A 5 72.23 50.01 30.52
C LEU A 5 70.82 50.26 31.08
N SER A 6 70.17 49.18 31.54
CA SER A 6 69.46 49.04 32.84
C SER A 6 68.22 48.14 32.68
N GLN A 7 68.31 46.86 33.05
CA GLN A 7 67.84 46.27 34.32
C GLN A 7 66.35 46.52 34.67
N LYS A 8 65.53 45.46 34.65
CA LYS A 8 64.96 44.85 35.88
C LYS A 8 64.14 43.56 35.61
N LEU A 9 64.68 42.48 36.16
CA LEU A 9 64.09 41.31 36.82
C LEU A 9 62.57 41.33 37.14
N LYS A 10 61.81 40.27 36.77
CA LYS A 10 61.21 39.25 37.67
C LYS A 10 59.97 38.53 37.07
N ARG A 11 59.99 37.18 37.21
CA ARG A 11 58.89 36.24 37.55
C ARG A 11 57.72 36.13 36.56
N GLY A 12 57.22 34.96 36.15
CA GLY A 12 57.48 33.57 36.51
C GLY A 12 56.43 32.65 35.83
N LEU A 13 56.69 31.34 35.92
CA LEU A 13 55.82 30.16 35.80
C LEU A 13 54.64 30.09 34.79
N GLY A 14 54.60 28.94 34.10
CA GLY A 14 53.40 28.33 33.50
C GLY A 14 53.34 28.57 32.00
N GLY A 15 53.60 27.62 31.11
CA GLY A 15 53.21 26.21 31.15
C GLY A 15 51.88 26.07 30.41
N ALA A 16 51.93 25.75 29.12
CA ALA A 16 51.00 24.85 28.42
C ALA A 16 51.15 25.02 26.89
N VAL A 17 51.60 23.94 26.26
CA VAL A 17 51.48 23.67 24.82
C VAL A 17 50.00 23.62 24.46
N VAL A 18 49.57 24.40 23.47
CA VAL A 18 48.28 24.18 22.79
C VAL A 18 48.58 23.96 21.31
N ALA A 19 48.45 22.70 20.90
CA ALA A 19 48.50 22.29 19.51
C ALA A 19 47.27 22.83 18.77
N ALA A 20 47.51 23.41 17.60
CA ALA A 20 46.49 23.87 16.68
C ALA A 20 45.75 22.67 16.07
N ALA A 21 44.44 22.60 16.30
CA ALA A 21 43.52 21.77 15.53
C ALA A 21 42.58 22.69 14.75
N ALA A 22 43.00 23.07 13.55
CA ALA A 22 42.12 23.63 12.54
C ALA A 22 41.57 22.48 11.68
N LEU A 23 40.34 22.06 11.93
CA LEU A 23 39.58 21.21 11.01
C LEU A 23 38.12 21.68 10.93
N ILE A 24 37.85 22.42 9.84
CA ILE A 24 36.63 22.40 9.02
C ILE A 24 35.31 22.64 9.78
N ALA A 25 35.01 23.91 10.02
CA ALA A 25 33.62 24.38 10.04
C ALA A 25 33.07 24.31 8.61
N GLY A 26 32.57 23.14 8.22
CA GLY A 26 31.78 22.97 7.01
C GLY A 26 30.47 23.74 7.15
N CYS A 27 30.19 24.58 6.16
CA CYS A 27 29.01 25.44 6.04
C CYS A 27 27.68 24.69 6.23
N GLY A 28 26.83 25.26 7.08
CA GLY A 28 25.42 25.55 6.80
C GLY A 28 24.58 24.55 6.01
N GLY A 29 23.69 23.88 6.74
CA GLY A 29 22.45 23.29 6.25
C GLY A 29 21.70 22.77 7.47
N GLY A 30 21.09 23.64 8.29
CA GLY A 30 19.82 24.24 7.93
C GLY A 30 18.72 23.41 8.60
N GLY A 31 18.44 23.74 9.87
CA GLY A 31 17.25 23.32 10.60
C GLY A 31 17.00 21.81 10.67
N THR A 32 17.34 21.20 11.81
CA THR A 32 16.51 20.12 12.34
C THR A 32 15.16 20.73 12.74
N SER A 33 14.35 21.16 11.78
CA SER A 33 12.91 21.15 12.00
C SER A 33 12.62 19.69 12.31
N GLN A 34 12.31 19.39 13.57
CA GLN A 34 11.70 18.11 13.91
C GLN A 34 10.57 17.93 12.89
N ILE A 35 10.72 16.95 12.00
CA ILE A 35 9.61 16.53 11.15
C ILE A 35 8.60 15.97 12.15
N ASP A 36 7.56 16.75 12.44
CA ASP A 36 6.50 16.30 13.32
C ASP A 36 5.90 15.04 12.71
N PRO A 37 5.93 13.89 13.42
CA PRO A 37 5.41 12.65 12.86
C PRO A 37 3.94 12.84 12.49
N PHE A 38 3.58 12.38 11.30
CA PHE A 38 2.19 12.37 10.89
C PHE A 38 1.35 11.54 11.87
N LYS A 39 0.30 12.17 12.40
CA LYS A 39 -0.64 11.59 13.39
C LYS A 39 -2.06 11.80 12.85
N PRO A 40 -2.59 10.88 12.04
CA PRO A 40 -3.95 10.97 11.55
C PRO A 40 -4.94 10.74 12.68
N ASN A 41 -6.10 11.38 12.59
CA ASN A 41 -7.22 11.16 13.52
C ASN A 41 -8.32 10.29 12.90
N ARG A 42 -8.22 10.04 11.59
CA ARG A 42 -9.20 9.29 10.81
C ARG A 42 -8.50 8.58 9.65
N VAL A 43 -8.99 7.40 9.32
CA VAL A 43 -8.54 6.61 8.17
C VAL A 43 -9.71 6.28 7.27
N ILE A 44 -9.56 6.51 5.96
CA ILE A 44 -10.63 6.34 4.98
C ILE A 44 -10.11 5.41 3.88
N ALA A 45 -10.65 4.21 3.77
CA ALA A 45 -10.24 3.24 2.77
C ALA A 45 -11.21 3.25 1.58
N PHE A 46 -10.71 3.61 0.41
CA PHE A 46 -11.37 3.42 -0.88
C PHE A 46 -10.70 2.28 -1.64
N GLY A 47 -11.48 1.52 -2.38
CA GLY A 47 -10.95 0.55 -3.32
C GLY A 47 -11.77 -0.71 -3.40
N ASP A 48 -11.13 -1.83 -3.72
CA ASP A 48 -11.84 -3.08 -3.97
C ASP A 48 -11.76 -4.09 -2.81
N GLN A 49 -12.14 -5.33 -3.09
CA GLN A 49 -12.05 -6.47 -2.17
C GLN A 49 -10.69 -6.61 -1.47
N SER A 50 -9.59 -6.14 -2.08
CA SER A 50 -8.23 -6.28 -1.56
C SER A 50 -8.04 -5.58 -0.22
N GLY A 51 -8.78 -4.49 0.03
CA GLY A 51 -8.75 -3.73 1.29
C GLY A 51 -10.05 -3.78 2.09
N ALA A 52 -11.07 -4.49 1.62
CA ALA A 52 -12.39 -4.48 2.23
C ALA A 52 -12.46 -5.39 3.47
N VAL A 53 -13.16 -4.89 4.50
CA VAL A 53 -13.61 -5.68 5.66
C VAL A 53 -15.13 -5.58 5.69
N LEU A 54 -15.81 -6.71 5.74
CA LEU A 54 -17.26 -6.78 5.76
C LEU A 54 -17.80 -6.53 7.18
N GLN A 55 -19.07 -6.15 7.29
CA GLN A 55 -19.72 -5.86 8.58
C GLN A 55 -19.69 -7.02 9.59
N ASN A 56 -19.57 -8.26 9.09
CA ASN A 56 -19.41 -9.46 9.90
C ASN A 56 -17.94 -9.81 10.20
N GLY A 57 -17.00 -8.89 9.97
CA GLY A 57 -15.56 -9.08 10.19
C GLY A 57 -14.85 -9.95 9.15
N LYS A 58 -15.57 -10.53 8.19
CA LYS A 58 -14.99 -11.35 7.11
C LYS A 58 -14.28 -10.49 6.08
N LYS A 59 -13.30 -11.08 5.40
CA LYS A 59 -12.41 -10.43 4.44
C LYS A 59 -12.25 -11.28 3.19
N PHE A 60 -11.77 -10.69 2.10
CA PHE A 60 -11.49 -11.36 0.83
C PHE A 60 -10.06 -11.91 0.80
N THR A 61 -9.76 -12.78 1.75
CA THR A 61 -8.48 -13.48 1.92
C THR A 61 -8.72 -14.77 2.73
N ILE A 62 -7.67 -15.44 3.22
CA ILE A 62 -7.83 -16.55 4.16
C ILE A 62 -8.10 -15.97 5.55
N ASN A 63 -9.34 -16.07 6.02
CA ASN A 63 -9.73 -15.56 7.33
C ASN A 63 -9.12 -16.43 8.46
N GLY A 64 -8.62 -15.77 9.50
CA GLY A 64 -8.14 -16.45 10.70
C GLY A 64 -9.28 -16.85 11.62
N LEU A 65 -9.08 -17.93 12.37
CA LEU A 65 -10.03 -18.44 13.35
C LEU A 65 -9.51 -18.18 14.76
N SER A 66 -10.41 -17.74 15.65
CA SER A 66 -10.12 -17.68 17.09
C SER A 66 -9.80 -19.09 17.60
N ALA A 67 -8.73 -19.22 18.39
CA ALA A 67 -8.34 -20.50 18.98
C ALA A 67 -9.45 -21.08 19.88
N ASP A 68 -10.18 -20.22 20.60
CA ASP A 68 -11.18 -20.62 21.59
C ASP A 68 -12.53 -20.98 20.96
N THR A 69 -13.02 -20.16 20.03
CA THR A 69 -14.38 -20.30 19.47
C THR A 69 -14.42 -21.00 18.13
N GLN A 70 -13.27 -21.14 17.46
CA GLN A 70 -13.16 -21.61 16.08
C GLN A 70 -14.02 -20.79 15.08
N GLN A 71 -14.46 -19.60 15.49
CA GLN A 71 -15.15 -18.64 14.63
C GLN A 71 -14.13 -17.68 14.00
N ILE A 72 -14.54 -17.03 12.90
CA ILE A 72 -13.71 -16.01 12.25
C ILE A 72 -13.44 -14.86 13.22
N ASP A 73 -12.15 -14.57 13.45
CA ASP A 73 -11.69 -13.39 14.17
C ASP A 73 -11.18 -12.37 13.16
N CYS A 74 -11.83 -11.21 13.10
CA CYS A 74 -11.53 -10.18 12.12
C CYS A 74 -10.12 -9.58 12.28
N ARG A 75 -9.50 -9.71 13.47
CA ARG A 75 -8.14 -9.24 13.77
C ARG A 75 -7.06 -10.15 13.21
N LEU A 76 -7.38 -11.43 13.01
CA LEU A 76 -6.44 -12.41 12.47
C LEU A 76 -6.42 -12.32 10.93
N ASN A 77 -5.22 -12.53 10.37
CA ASN A 77 -4.93 -12.38 8.94
C ASN A 77 -5.47 -11.06 8.37
N PRO A 78 -5.06 -9.90 8.91
CA PRO A 78 -5.61 -8.61 8.52
C PRO A 78 -5.30 -8.29 7.05
N VAL A 79 -6.22 -7.59 6.38
CA VAL A 79 -5.94 -7.00 5.06
C VAL A 79 -5.09 -5.74 5.20
N TRP A 80 -4.45 -5.30 4.12
CA TRP A 80 -3.51 -4.17 4.14
C TRP A 80 -4.08 -2.88 4.77
N SER A 81 -5.38 -2.60 4.55
CA SER A 81 -6.06 -1.43 5.09
C SER A 81 -6.17 -1.48 6.62
N GLN A 82 -6.42 -2.66 7.20
CA GLN A 82 -6.45 -2.87 8.65
C GLN A 82 -5.06 -2.68 9.26
N ILE A 83 -4.01 -3.18 8.59
CA ILE A 83 -2.62 -3.02 9.06
C ILE A 83 -2.24 -1.53 9.09
N LEU A 84 -2.61 -0.79 8.04
CA LEU A 84 -2.39 0.64 7.97
C LEU A 84 -3.10 1.37 9.13
N ALA A 85 -4.38 1.08 9.35
CA ALA A 85 -5.17 1.67 10.43
C ALA A 85 -4.59 1.37 11.81
N ALA A 86 -4.32 0.08 12.09
CA ALA A 86 -3.75 -0.37 13.36
C ALA A 86 -2.37 0.27 13.64
N GLY A 87 -1.57 0.50 12.60
CA GLY A 87 -0.27 1.19 12.71
C GLY A 87 -0.36 2.63 13.24
N PHE A 88 -1.54 3.24 13.22
CA PHE A 88 -1.85 4.55 13.82
C PHE A 88 -2.85 4.46 14.98
N SER A 89 -3.11 3.25 15.51
CA SER A 89 -4.11 3.01 16.56
C SER A 89 -5.53 3.42 16.16
N LEU A 90 -5.85 3.35 14.86
CA LEU A 90 -7.19 3.58 14.32
C LEU A 90 -7.86 2.24 14.03
N VAL A 91 -9.19 2.20 14.12
CA VAL A 91 -9.98 0.96 13.91
C VAL A 91 -11.17 1.22 12.98
N TYR A 92 -11.45 0.27 12.10
CA TYR A 92 -12.66 0.26 11.30
C TYR A 92 -13.82 -0.34 12.10
N PRO A 93 -15.06 0.19 12.01
CA PRO A 93 -16.20 -0.34 12.73
C PRO A 93 -16.51 -1.80 12.37
N GLN A 94 -16.18 -2.23 11.15
CA GLN A 94 -16.34 -3.62 10.68
C GLN A 94 -15.45 -4.63 11.41
N CYS A 95 -14.43 -4.16 12.15
CA CYS A 95 -13.57 -5.00 12.98
C CYS A 95 -13.22 -4.26 14.28
N ASN A 96 -14.23 -3.97 15.09
CA ASN A 96 -14.09 -3.26 16.37
C ASN A 96 -14.20 -4.22 17.57
N ALA A 97 -13.25 -5.16 17.67
CA ALA A 97 -13.27 -6.20 18.72
C ALA A 97 -13.09 -5.64 20.14
N ASP A 98 -12.44 -4.47 20.27
CA ASP A 98 -12.19 -3.81 21.55
C ASP A 98 -13.28 -2.80 21.95
N PHE A 99 -14.40 -2.78 21.22
CA PHE A 99 -15.57 -1.91 21.47
C PHE A 99 -15.22 -0.42 21.60
N VAL A 100 -14.31 0.07 20.76
CA VAL A 100 -13.99 1.51 20.67
C VAL A 100 -15.28 2.27 20.36
N ALA A 101 -15.65 3.21 21.25
CA ALA A 101 -16.96 3.87 21.19
C ALA A 101 -17.17 4.70 19.91
N LEU A 102 -16.09 5.29 19.37
CA LEU A 102 -16.10 6.09 18.15
C LEU A 102 -14.98 5.60 17.21
N PRO A 103 -15.20 4.51 16.46
CA PRO A 103 -14.23 4.02 15.48
C PRO A 103 -13.90 5.11 14.46
N GLN A 104 -12.61 5.34 14.22
CA GLN A 104 -12.10 6.41 13.36
C GLN A 104 -11.89 5.96 11.91
N GLY A 105 -12.22 4.72 11.59
CA GLY A 105 -12.12 4.17 10.24
C GLY A 105 -13.42 4.31 9.45
N ILE A 106 -13.31 4.74 8.20
CA ILE A 106 -14.41 4.70 7.23
C ILE A 106 -14.02 3.73 6.11
N MET A 107 -14.85 2.70 5.89
CA MET A 107 -14.62 1.69 4.85
C MET A 107 -15.56 1.94 3.69
N TYR A 108 -15.03 2.52 2.62
CA TYR A 108 -15.72 2.61 1.32
C TYR A 108 -15.34 1.47 0.38
N ALA A 109 -14.21 0.80 0.63
CA ALA A 109 -13.76 -0.29 -0.21
C ALA A 109 -14.76 -1.45 -0.21
N ALA A 110 -15.14 -1.92 -1.39
CA ALA A 110 -16.13 -2.99 -1.55
C ALA A 110 -15.77 -3.95 -2.68
N SER A 111 -16.29 -5.17 -2.60
CA SER A 111 -16.06 -6.19 -3.62
C SER A 111 -16.57 -5.74 -4.99
N GLY A 112 -15.74 -5.93 -6.02
CA GLY A 112 -16.09 -5.62 -7.40
C GLY A 112 -15.96 -4.15 -7.79
N ASP A 113 -15.62 -3.26 -6.85
CA ASP A 113 -15.39 -1.85 -7.15
C ASP A 113 -14.31 -1.66 -8.21
N LYS A 114 -14.58 -0.74 -9.12
CA LYS A 114 -13.66 -0.21 -10.11
C LYS A 114 -13.28 1.24 -9.77
N VAL A 115 -12.38 1.83 -10.54
CA VAL A 115 -12.03 3.25 -10.40
C VAL A 115 -13.25 4.17 -10.47
N ALA A 116 -14.21 3.87 -11.36
CA ALA A 116 -15.44 4.66 -11.48
C ALA A 116 -16.31 4.62 -10.20
N ASP A 117 -16.37 3.47 -9.53
CA ASP A 117 -17.11 3.33 -8.28
C ASP A 117 -16.41 4.09 -7.14
N VAL A 118 -15.07 4.08 -7.12
CA VAL A 118 -14.29 4.89 -6.18
C VAL A 118 -14.54 6.38 -6.38
N GLN A 119 -14.61 6.86 -7.64
CA GLN A 119 -14.99 8.24 -7.93
C GLN A 119 -16.36 8.57 -7.35
N ALA A 120 -17.37 7.73 -7.61
CA ALA A 120 -18.72 7.95 -7.09
C ALA A 120 -18.77 7.98 -5.55
N LYS A 121 -17.97 7.13 -4.89
CA LYS A 121 -17.86 7.11 -3.42
C LYS A 121 -17.14 8.34 -2.87
N ILE A 122 -16.15 8.88 -3.59
CA ILE A 122 -15.50 10.15 -3.24
C ILE A 122 -16.49 11.31 -3.40
N ASP A 123 -17.30 11.33 -4.45
CA ASP A 123 -18.37 12.32 -4.64
C ASP A 123 -19.38 12.26 -3.48
N ALA A 124 -19.81 11.06 -3.11
CA ALA A 124 -20.70 10.85 -1.98
C ALA A 124 -20.06 11.28 -0.64
N HIS A 125 -18.77 11.03 -0.44
CA HIS A 125 -18.05 11.49 0.75
C HIS A 125 -18.03 13.02 0.81
N LEU A 126 -17.58 13.68 -0.27
CA LEU A 126 -17.49 15.15 -0.35
C LEU A 126 -18.84 15.87 -0.26
N SER A 127 -19.94 15.17 -0.52
CA SER A 127 -21.29 15.71 -0.36
C SER A 127 -21.78 15.68 1.09
N ASN A 128 -21.22 14.79 1.92
CA ASN A 128 -21.66 14.57 3.31
C ASN A 128 -20.60 15.01 4.34
N ASP A 129 -19.34 15.12 3.93
CA ASP A 129 -18.17 15.38 4.76
C ASP A 129 -17.04 15.99 3.90
N GLY A 130 -15.90 16.32 4.50
CA GLY A 130 -14.72 16.84 3.80
C GLY A 130 -13.45 16.09 4.18
N PHE A 131 -12.41 16.26 3.36
CA PHE A 131 -11.06 15.85 3.70
C PHE A 131 -10.33 16.93 4.48
N GLY A 132 -9.46 16.51 5.40
CA GLY A 132 -8.64 17.38 6.21
C GLY A 132 -7.20 16.89 6.37
N PRO A 133 -6.31 17.73 6.93
CA PRO A 133 -4.88 17.45 7.03
C PRO A 133 -4.52 16.28 7.95
N LYS A 134 -5.50 15.75 8.70
CA LYS A 134 -5.36 14.58 9.59
C LYS A 134 -6.13 13.36 9.09
N ASP A 135 -6.64 13.40 7.86
CA ASP A 135 -7.25 12.25 7.20
C ASP A 135 -6.19 11.47 6.44
N LEU A 136 -5.99 10.22 6.84
CA LEU A 136 -5.23 9.25 6.07
C LEU A 136 -6.18 8.54 5.10
N VAL A 137 -6.06 8.83 3.81
CA VAL A 137 -6.91 8.26 2.77
C VAL A 137 -6.14 7.18 2.01
N ALA A 138 -6.60 5.94 2.08
CA ALA A 138 -5.95 4.78 1.49
C ALA A 138 -6.72 4.33 0.25
N ILE A 139 -6.05 4.23 -0.91
CA ILE A 139 -6.67 3.89 -2.19
C ILE A 139 -5.94 2.71 -2.81
N PHE A 140 -6.64 1.59 -3.01
CA PHE A 140 -6.13 0.44 -3.77
C PHE A 140 -7.25 -0.20 -4.59
N VAL A 141 -7.24 0.07 -5.90
CA VAL A 141 -8.28 -0.35 -6.85
C VAL A 141 -7.71 -0.44 -8.26
N GLY A 142 -8.33 -1.28 -9.09
CA GLY A 142 -8.06 -1.32 -10.53
C GLY A 142 -7.99 -2.74 -11.08
N VAL A 143 -7.83 -3.76 -10.23
CA VAL A 143 -7.82 -5.16 -10.68
C VAL A 143 -9.14 -5.52 -11.37
N ASN A 144 -10.28 -5.09 -10.80
CA ASN A 144 -11.59 -5.30 -11.42
C ASN A 144 -11.74 -4.57 -12.76
N ASP A 145 -11.10 -3.41 -12.95
CA ASP A 145 -11.05 -2.72 -14.23
C ASP A 145 -10.31 -3.54 -15.28
N ILE A 146 -9.14 -4.08 -14.93
CA ILE A 146 -8.36 -4.94 -15.85
C ILE A 146 -9.16 -6.18 -16.25
N LEU A 147 -9.82 -6.84 -15.30
CA LEU A 147 -10.66 -8.01 -15.59
C LEU A 147 -11.86 -7.66 -16.49
N GLU A 148 -12.47 -6.48 -16.31
CA GLU A 148 -13.57 -6.01 -17.16
C GLU A 148 -13.10 -5.72 -18.58
N LEU A 149 -11.93 -5.10 -18.75
CA LEU A 149 -11.34 -4.86 -20.07
C LEU A 149 -10.95 -6.16 -20.75
N TYR A 150 -10.31 -7.07 -20.01
CA TYR A 150 -9.90 -8.37 -20.52
C TYR A 150 -11.07 -9.17 -21.11
N ARG A 151 -12.23 -9.19 -20.43
CA ARG A 151 -13.44 -9.90 -20.89
C ARG A 151 -13.99 -9.41 -22.23
N GLN A 152 -13.60 -8.23 -22.71
CA GLN A 152 -14.03 -7.69 -24.00
C GLN A 152 -13.16 -8.19 -25.17
N PHE A 153 -12.00 -8.79 -24.89
CA PHE A 153 -11.15 -9.38 -25.91
C PHE A 153 -11.67 -10.79 -26.29
N PRO A 154 -11.67 -11.17 -27.59
CA PRO A 154 -11.08 -10.48 -28.73
C PRO A 154 -12.04 -9.54 -29.49
N ALA A 155 -13.27 -9.35 -29.03
CA ALA A 155 -14.24 -8.48 -29.71
C ALA A 155 -13.76 -7.02 -29.80
N VAL A 156 -13.00 -6.56 -28.80
CA VAL A 156 -12.29 -5.28 -28.80
C VAL A 156 -10.79 -5.52 -28.93
N SER A 157 -10.10 -4.70 -29.74
CA SER A 157 -8.66 -4.86 -30.00
C SER A 157 -7.81 -4.60 -28.75
N ARG A 158 -6.66 -5.28 -28.65
CA ARG A 158 -5.69 -5.10 -27.56
C ARG A 158 -5.31 -3.63 -27.38
N ASP A 159 -4.99 -2.93 -28.47
CA ASP A 159 -4.59 -1.52 -28.41
C ASP A 159 -5.68 -0.62 -27.83
N SER A 160 -6.95 -0.88 -28.19
CA SER A 160 -8.09 -0.13 -27.65
C SER A 160 -8.25 -0.39 -26.15
N LEU A 161 -8.12 -1.65 -25.73
CA LEU A 161 -8.22 -2.04 -24.31
C LEU A 161 -7.05 -1.47 -23.48
N ILE A 162 -5.83 -1.46 -24.03
CA ILE A 162 -4.66 -0.83 -23.39
C ILE A 162 -4.88 0.69 -23.25
N ASN A 163 -5.43 1.35 -24.27
CA ASN A 163 -5.73 2.77 -24.19
C ASN A 163 -6.82 3.09 -23.15
N GLU A 164 -7.81 2.20 -23.01
CA GLU A 164 -8.83 2.31 -21.98
C GLU A 164 -8.26 2.04 -20.57
N ALA A 165 -7.36 1.06 -20.41
CA ALA A 165 -6.63 0.85 -19.16
C ALA A 165 -5.84 2.10 -18.74
N LYS A 166 -5.17 2.77 -19.68
CA LYS A 166 -4.52 4.08 -19.42
C LYS A 166 -5.52 5.14 -18.99
N SER A 167 -6.72 5.16 -19.60
CA SER A 167 -7.78 6.11 -19.25
C SER A 167 -8.22 5.95 -17.79
N ARG A 168 -8.47 4.71 -17.38
CA ARG A 168 -8.85 4.37 -16.00
C ARG A 168 -7.73 4.64 -14.99
N GLY A 169 -6.47 4.39 -15.37
CA GLY A 169 -5.32 4.79 -14.56
C GLY A 169 -5.23 6.30 -14.34
N ARG A 170 -5.45 7.10 -15.40
CA ARG A 170 -5.52 8.58 -15.28
C ARG A 170 -6.68 9.03 -14.40
N LEU A 171 -7.84 8.38 -14.51
CA LEU A 171 -9.00 8.70 -13.67
C LEU A 171 -8.71 8.45 -12.18
N LEU A 172 -8.01 7.36 -11.85
CA LEU A 172 -7.60 7.10 -10.47
C LEU A 172 -6.66 8.19 -9.94
N ALA A 173 -5.70 8.60 -10.76
CA ALA A 173 -4.80 9.70 -10.40
C ALA A 173 -5.56 11.02 -10.17
N ASP A 174 -6.57 11.32 -10.98
CA ASP A 174 -7.42 12.50 -10.77
C ASP A 174 -8.13 12.47 -9.42
N GLN A 175 -8.63 11.30 -9.00
CA GLN A 175 -9.26 11.14 -7.69
C GLN A 175 -8.27 11.32 -6.54
N ALA A 176 -7.08 10.72 -6.62
CA ALA A 176 -6.03 10.91 -5.63
C ALA A 176 -5.60 12.39 -5.53
N ASN A 177 -5.41 13.05 -6.67
CA ASN A 177 -5.10 14.48 -6.76
C ASN A 177 -6.22 15.34 -6.16
N ARG A 178 -7.49 15.01 -6.43
CA ARG A 178 -8.65 15.71 -5.88
C ARG A 178 -8.69 15.64 -4.36
N ILE A 179 -8.44 14.47 -3.77
CA ILE A 179 -8.37 14.30 -2.30
C ILE A 179 -7.19 15.10 -1.72
N ALA A 180 -6.03 15.04 -2.35
CA ALA A 180 -4.85 15.81 -1.93
C ALA A 180 -5.08 17.33 -2.03
N ASN A 181 -5.78 17.81 -3.05
CA ASN A 181 -6.16 19.21 -3.21
C ASN A 181 -7.20 19.64 -2.16
N ALA A 182 -8.07 18.72 -1.73
CA ALA A 182 -8.93 18.87 -0.57
C ALA A 182 -8.20 18.67 0.78
N ASN A 183 -6.86 18.68 0.78
CA ASN A 183 -5.99 18.61 1.96
C ASN A 183 -5.97 17.25 2.70
N GLY A 184 -6.45 16.16 2.10
CA GLY A 184 -6.24 14.80 2.61
C GLY A 184 -4.80 14.31 2.44
N ARG A 185 -4.38 13.33 3.24
CA ARG A 185 -3.09 12.62 3.09
C ARG A 185 -3.33 11.27 2.43
N VAL A 186 -2.98 11.18 1.16
CA VAL A 186 -3.33 10.05 0.30
C VAL A 186 -2.19 9.05 0.28
N LEU A 187 -2.51 7.78 0.52
CA LEU A 187 -1.74 6.65 0.05
C LEU A 187 -2.48 6.03 -1.13
N VAL A 188 -1.81 5.96 -2.27
CA VAL A 188 -2.32 5.26 -3.45
C VAL A 188 -1.40 4.11 -3.79
N ALA A 189 -1.97 2.92 -3.98
CA ALA A 189 -1.25 1.72 -4.37
C ALA A 189 -1.35 1.50 -5.89
N THR A 190 -0.25 1.08 -6.50
CA THR A 190 -0.31 0.42 -7.82
C THR A 190 -1.08 -0.89 -7.72
N ILE A 191 -1.64 -1.37 -8.83
CA ILE A 191 -2.18 -2.74 -8.89
C ILE A 191 -1.06 -3.74 -9.20
N PHE A 192 -1.16 -4.96 -8.70
CA PHE A 192 -0.27 -6.02 -9.15
C PHE A 192 -0.60 -6.41 -10.60
N ASP A 193 0.37 -7.05 -11.24
CA ASP A 193 0.25 -7.61 -12.57
C ASP A 193 -0.77 -8.76 -12.54
N VAL A 194 -1.90 -8.58 -13.24
CA VAL A 194 -3.03 -9.53 -13.15
C VAL A 194 -2.67 -10.87 -13.83
N GLY A 195 -1.73 -10.89 -14.76
CA GLY A 195 -1.21 -12.13 -15.34
C GLY A 195 -0.46 -12.99 -14.32
N LEU A 196 0.11 -12.43 -13.24
CA LEU A 196 0.76 -13.18 -12.17
C LEU A 196 -0.23 -13.87 -11.22
N THR A 197 -1.51 -13.52 -11.28
CA THR A 197 -2.55 -14.12 -10.44
C THR A 197 -2.90 -15.54 -10.90
N PRO A 198 -3.49 -16.40 -10.05
CA PRO A 198 -3.98 -17.70 -10.49
C PRO A 198 -5.00 -17.58 -11.63
N PHE A 199 -5.82 -16.52 -11.68
CA PHE A 199 -6.68 -16.23 -12.83
C PHE A 199 -5.87 -16.07 -14.12
N GLY A 200 -4.84 -15.22 -14.11
CA GLY A 200 -4.01 -14.97 -15.29
C GLY A 200 -3.24 -16.22 -15.74
N GLN A 201 -2.73 -17.00 -14.78
CA GLN A 201 -2.06 -18.27 -15.07
C GLN A 201 -3.02 -19.31 -15.66
N ASN A 202 -4.26 -19.37 -15.16
CA ASN A 202 -5.29 -20.24 -15.72
C ASN A 202 -5.67 -19.83 -17.15
N GLU A 203 -5.87 -18.54 -17.41
CA GLU A 203 -6.17 -18.03 -18.76
C GLU A 203 -5.03 -18.36 -19.74
N LYS A 204 -3.77 -18.23 -19.31
CA LYS A 204 -2.61 -18.65 -20.13
C LYS A 204 -2.63 -20.13 -20.49
N GLN A 205 -3.12 -20.99 -19.60
CA GLN A 205 -3.18 -22.43 -19.84
C GLN A 205 -4.39 -22.84 -20.68
N GLN A 206 -5.53 -22.16 -20.51
CA GLN A 206 -6.81 -22.55 -21.11
C GLN A 206 -7.02 -21.96 -22.50
N GLN A 207 -6.47 -20.79 -22.78
CA GLN A 207 -6.63 -20.10 -24.07
C GLN A 207 -5.45 -20.42 -25.00
N THR A 208 -5.72 -20.56 -26.31
CA THR A 208 -4.73 -21.01 -27.30
C THR A 208 -4.34 -19.96 -28.33
N ASP A 209 -4.84 -18.74 -28.21
CA ASP A 209 -4.69 -17.68 -29.21
C ASP A 209 -3.49 -16.75 -28.97
N ILE A 210 -3.38 -16.15 -27.78
CA ILE A 210 -2.24 -15.34 -27.34
C ILE A 210 -1.85 -15.74 -25.92
N ASP A 211 -0.68 -15.31 -25.46
CA ASP A 211 -0.34 -15.43 -24.04
C ASP A 211 -1.22 -14.46 -23.22
N ARG A 212 -2.29 -14.99 -22.64
CA ARG A 212 -3.27 -14.21 -21.88
C ARG A 212 -2.73 -13.62 -20.60
N ALA A 213 -1.76 -14.26 -19.96
CA ALA A 213 -1.10 -13.68 -18.79
C ALA A 213 -0.32 -12.43 -19.20
N ILE A 214 0.45 -12.49 -20.29
CA ILE A 214 1.16 -11.31 -20.81
C ILE A 214 0.18 -10.18 -21.17
N PHE A 215 -0.96 -10.48 -21.80
CA PHE A 215 -1.93 -9.45 -22.11
C PHE A 215 -2.55 -8.80 -20.86
N LEU A 216 -2.83 -9.58 -19.81
CA LEU A 216 -3.27 -9.05 -18.52
C LEU A 216 -2.19 -8.16 -17.87
N ASP A 217 -0.92 -8.53 -17.98
CA ASP A 217 0.21 -7.74 -17.49
C ASP A 217 0.36 -6.43 -18.28
N ASP A 218 0.19 -6.45 -19.61
CA ASP A 218 0.21 -5.25 -20.46
C ASP A 218 -0.88 -4.25 -20.01
N LEU A 219 -2.08 -4.74 -19.71
CA LEU A 219 -3.19 -3.92 -19.21
C LEU A 219 -2.87 -3.33 -17.82
N SER A 220 -2.36 -4.15 -16.90
CA SER A 220 -1.93 -3.69 -15.56
C SER A 220 -0.83 -2.63 -15.64
N ALA A 221 0.21 -2.86 -16.44
CA ALA A 221 1.33 -1.95 -16.61
C ALA A 221 0.90 -0.62 -17.24
N ALA A 222 0.00 -0.67 -18.24
CA ALA A 222 -0.56 0.52 -18.87
C ALA A 222 -1.39 1.37 -17.90
N PHE A 223 -2.21 0.73 -17.06
CA PHE A 223 -2.97 1.37 -15.99
C PHE A 223 -2.04 2.05 -14.98
N ASN A 224 -1.10 1.30 -14.40
CA ASN A 224 -0.17 1.81 -13.38
C ASN A 224 0.68 2.96 -13.91
N THR A 225 1.22 2.83 -15.12
CA THR A 225 2.05 3.87 -15.74
C THR A 225 1.27 5.15 -15.95
N ALA A 226 0.05 5.07 -16.51
CA ALA A 226 -0.78 6.23 -16.76
C ALA A 226 -1.23 6.93 -15.46
N MET A 227 -1.51 6.14 -14.41
CA MET A 227 -1.80 6.66 -13.08
C MET A 227 -0.59 7.40 -12.50
N ARG A 228 0.58 6.74 -12.45
CA ARG A 228 1.82 7.31 -11.88
C ARG A 228 2.25 8.61 -12.55
N LEU A 229 2.12 8.69 -13.88
CA LEU A 229 2.48 9.89 -14.65
C LEU A 229 1.58 11.09 -14.36
N LYS A 230 0.35 10.88 -13.86
CA LYS A 230 -0.64 11.94 -13.64
C LYS A 230 -0.77 12.36 -12.17
N LEU A 231 -0.24 11.57 -11.23
CA LEU A 231 -0.24 11.94 -9.81
C LEU A 231 0.57 13.21 -9.55
N ILE A 232 0.07 14.05 -8.67
CA ILE A 232 0.85 15.15 -8.08
C ILE A 232 2.03 14.53 -7.32
N ASN A 233 3.25 14.87 -7.74
CA ASN A 233 4.49 14.33 -7.18
C ASN A 233 5.31 15.40 -6.47
N ASP A 234 4.69 16.10 -5.51
CA ASP A 234 5.37 17.05 -4.62
C ASP A 234 5.85 16.39 -3.30
N GLY A 235 5.48 15.13 -3.09
CA GLY A 235 5.79 14.33 -1.90
C GLY A 235 5.01 14.70 -0.64
N ARG A 236 4.28 15.83 -0.61
CA ARG A 236 3.70 16.38 0.64
C ARG A 236 2.32 15.84 0.95
N ARG A 237 1.60 15.34 -0.04
CA ARG A 237 0.19 14.93 0.14
C ARG A 237 -0.13 13.56 -0.41
N ILE A 238 0.65 13.04 -1.34
CA ILE A 238 0.44 11.73 -1.96
C ILE A 238 1.69 10.88 -1.74
N GLY A 239 1.51 9.72 -1.11
CA GLY A 239 2.50 8.67 -1.02
C GLY A 239 2.12 7.50 -1.94
N LEU A 240 3.06 7.07 -2.77
CA LEU A 240 2.88 5.92 -3.66
C LEU A 240 3.35 4.61 -2.98
N VAL A 241 2.53 3.57 -3.05
CA VAL A 241 2.86 2.21 -2.60
C VAL A 241 3.00 1.31 -3.84
N LEU A 242 4.18 0.72 -4.03
CA LEU A 242 4.55 -0.07 -5.21
C LEU A 242 4.22 -1.56 -4.98
N VAL A 243 2.94 -1.89 -5.10
CA VAL A 243 2.44 -3.26 -4.93
C VAL A 243 2.82 -4.15 -6.12
N ASP A 244 2.79 -3.61 -7.34
CA ASP A 244 3.32 -4.24 -8.55
C ASP A 244 4.74 -4.78 -8.33
N GLU A 245 5.68 -3.90 -7.97
CA GLU A 245 7.07 -4.27 -7.77
C GLU A 245 7.23 -5.31 -6.64
N THR A 246 6.45 -5.17 -5.57
CA THR A 246 6.44 -6.13 -4.45
C THR A 246 6.02 -7.52 -4.91
N VAL A 247 4.92 -7.63 -5.67
CA VAL A 247 4.39 -8.92 -6.15
C VAL A 247 5.29 -9.52 -7.24
N GLN A 248 5.86 -8.69 -8.13
CA GLN A 248 6.84 -9.14 -9.12
C GLN A 248 8.08 -9.75 -8.45
N GLN A 249 8.63 -9.11 -7.41
CA GLN A 249 9.78 -9.63 -6.68
C GLN A 249 9.48 -10.96 -5.97
N ILE A 250 8.31 -11.06 -5.32
CA ILE A 250 7.85 -12.29 -4.68
C ILE A 250 7.73 -13.41 -5.72
N THR A 251 7.09 -13.13 -6.85
CA THR A 251 6.85 -14.15 -7.89
C THR A 251 8.16 -14.61 -8.53
N ARG A 252 9.14 -13.70 -8.70
CA ARG A 252 10.46 -14.02 -9.24
C ARG A 252 11.34 -14.80 -8.26
N PHE A 253 11.24 -14.55 -6.95
CA PHE A 253 12.11 -15.15 -5.93
C PHE A 253 11.32 -15.66 -4.70
N PRO A 254 10.37 -16.58 -4.87
CA PRO A 254 9.38 -16.92 -3.83
C PRO A 254 9.99 -17.37 -2.50
N GLY A 255 11.01 -18.23 -2.55
CA GLY A 255 11.68 -18.73 -1.35
C GLY A 255 12.35 -17.64 -0.51
N ALA A 256 12.88 -16.58 -1.13
CA ALA A 256 13.48 -15.45 -0.42
C ALA A 256 12.46 -14.64 0.39
N PHE A 257 11.18 -14.72 0.00
CA PHE A 257 10.07 -14.07 0.68
C PHE A 257 9.22 -15.04 1.52
N GLY A 258 9.64 -16.31 1.67
CA GLY A 258 8.95 -17.32 2.47
C GLY A 258 7.74 -17.95 1.78
N PHE A 259 7.61 -17.82 0.46
CA PHE A 259 6.52 -18.44 -0.30
C PHE A 259 6.95 -19.78 -0.89
N SER A 260 6.08 -20.78 -0.73
CA SER A 260 6.17 -22.09 -1.37
C SER A 260 5.33 -22.18 -2.65
N ASN A 261 4.32 -21.31 -2.79
CA ASN A 261 3.47 -21.23 -3.98
C ASN A 261 3.08 -19.79 -4.30
N VAL A 262 3.26 -19.40 -5.56
CA VAL A 262 2.96 -18.05 -6.07
C VAL A 262 2.07 -18.05 -7.31
N THR A 263 1.55 -19.21 -7.73
CA THR A 263 0.80 -19.35 -8.99
C THR A 263 -0.61 -19.92 -8.79
N GLN A 264 -0.89 -20.58 -7.67
CA GLN A 264 -2.18 -21.21 -7.39
C GLN A 264 -2.92 -20.52 -6.25
N SER A 265 -4.25 -20.54 -6.32
CA SER A 265 -5.14 -20.12 -5.22
C SER A 265 -5.11 -21.13 -4.07
N ALA A 266 -4.96 -20.66 -2.83
CA ALA A 266 -4.91 -21.49 -1.63
C ALA A 266 -6.30 -21.95 -1.15
N CYS A 267 -7.32 -21.10 -1.27
CA CYS A 267 -8.69 -21.44 -0.94
C CYS A 267 -9.24 -22.47 -1.95
N ARG A 268 -10.07 -23.40 -1.49
CA ARG A 268 -10.76 -24.31 -2.40
C ARG A 268 -11.85 -23.58 -3.20
N ALA A 269 -12.08 -24.03 -4.43
CA ALA A 269 -13.02 -23.39 -5.35
C ALA A 269 -14.51 -23.57 -4.95
N ASP A 270 -14.83 -24.58 -4.14
CA ASP A 270 -16.18 -24.82 -3.61
C ASP A 270 -16.55 -23.88 -2.45
N ILE A 271 -15.61 -23.07 -1.97
CA ILE A 271 -15.78 -22.17 -0.83
C ILE A 271 -15.76 -20.73 -1.31
N ALA A 272 -16.79 -19.96 -0.94
CA ALA A 272 -16.81 -18.53 -1.18
C ALA A 272 -15.59 -17.88 -0.52
N ILE A 273 -14.92 -16.96 -1.21
CA ILE A 273 -13.67 -16.36 -0.72
C ILE A 273 -13.83 -15.67 0.65
N THR A 274 -15.00 -15.15 0.96
CA THR A 274 -15.33 -14.55 2.27
C THR A 274 -15.44 -15.59 3.40
N ASP A 275 -15.75 -16.84 3.04
CA ASP A 275 -15.86 -17.96 3.97
C ASP A 275 -14.59 -18.83 3.98
N CYS A 276 -13.58 -18.46 3.18
CA CYS A 276 -12.30 -19.13 3.20
C CYS A 276 -11.59 -18.88 4.54
N THR A 277 -11.20 -19.95 5.21
CA THR A 277 -10.47 -19.97 6.46
C THR A 277 -9.26 -20.91 6.37
N VAL A 278 -8.44 -20.92 7.41
CA VAL A 278 -7.32 -21.87 7.53
C VAL A 278 -7.75 -23.35 7.45
N ASN A 279 -9.02 -23.67 7.71
CA ASN A 279 -9.56 -25.03 7.65
C ASN A 279 -10.21 -25.37 6.29
N THR A 280 -10.28 -24.42 5.35
CA THR A 280 -10.95 -24.60 4.05
C THR A 280 -9.99 -24.41 2.87
N LEU A 281 -8.72 -24.69 3.09
CA LEU A 281 -7.68 -24.58 2.08
C LEU A 281 -7.62 -25.86 1.23
N LYS A 282 -7.00 -25.76 0.04
CA LYS A 282 -6.59 -26.93 -0.73
C LYS A 282 -5.57 -27.77 0.06
N PRO A 283 -5.40 -29.06 -0.26
CA PRO A 283 -4.27 -29.83 0.26
C PRO A 283 -2.94 -29.08 0.04
N ASP A 284 -2.06 -29.11 1.04
CA ASP A 284 -0.75 -28.44 1.05
C ASP A 284 -0.75 -26.91 0.96
N ALA A 285 -1.94 -26.30 0.90
CA ALA A 285 -2.08 -24.86 0.94
C ALA A 285 -1.91 -24.31 2.35
N SER A 286 -1.33 -23.11 2.44
CA SER A 286 -0.99 -22.49 3.71
C SER A 286 -1.30 -20.99 3.69
N ALA A 287 -1.88 -20.51 4.78
CA ALA A 287 -2.11 -19.08 4.99
C ALA A 287 -0.81 -18.25 5.07
N THR A 288 0.32 -18.89 5.37
CA THR A 288 1.60 -18.19 5.61
C THR A 288 2.57 -18.28 4.43
N SER A 289 2.47 -19.31 3.58
CA SER A 289 3.44 -19.54 2.49
C SER A 289 2.84 -19.54 1.09
N TRP A 290 1.55 -19.25 0.92
CA TRP A 290 0.92 -19.06 -0.38
C TRP A 290 0.60 -17.59 -0.63
N LEU A 291 0.99 -17.10 -1.81
CA LEU A 291 0.80 -15.70 -2.21
C LEU A 291 -0.67 -15.34 -2.40
N TRP A 292 -1.47 -16.28 -2.90
CA TRP A 292 -2.84 -16.05 -3.32
C TRP A 292 -3.83 -16.83 -2.46
N ALA A 293 -4.82 -16.13 -1.91
CA ALA A 293 -5.97 -16.75 -1.28
C ALA A 293 -6.93 -17.30 -2.35
N GLY A 294 -7.39 -16.44 -3.25
CA GLY A 294 -8.28 -16.77 -4.36
C GLY A 294 -7.63 -16.53 -5.71
N ASP A 295 -8.43 -16.53 -6.77
CA ASP A 295 -7.89 -16.39 -8.13
C ASP A 295 -7.36 -14.99 -8.43
N THR A 296 -7.82 -13.98 -7.69
CA THR A 296 -7.33 -12.59 -7.78
C THR A 296 -7.15 -11.94 -6.40
N GLN A 297 -7.31 -12.71 -5.32
CA GLN A 297 -7.23 -12.23 -3.94
C GLN A 297 -5.92 -12.61 -3.29
N LEU A 298 -5.26 -11.62 -2.69
CA LEU A 298 -4.00 -11.79 -1.97
C LEU A 298 -4.18 -12.65 -0.71
N GLY A 299 -3.20 -13.51 -0.45
CA GLY A 299 -3.05 -14.27 0.79
C GLY A 299 -2.61 -13.40 1.96
N PRO A 300 -2.75 -13.89 3.21
CA PRO A 300 -2.45 -13.12 4.42
C PRO A 300 -1.01 -12.57 4.47
N THR A 301 -0.01 -13.36 4.10
CA THR A 301 1.40 -12.89 4.11
C THR A 301 1.63 -11.76 3.11
N ALA A 302 0.97 -11.79 1.95
CA ALA A 302 1.07 -10.73 0.96
C ALA A 302 0.38 -9.45 1.42
N GLN A 303 -0.82 -9.58 2.00
CA GLN A 303 -1.54 -8.49 2.67
C GLN A 303 -0.68 -7.84 3.76
N GLN A 304 0.01 -8.66 4.58
CA GLN A 304 0.93 -8.18 5.61
C GLN A 304 2.05 -7.32 5.06
N ARG A 305 2.70 -7.77 3.98
CA ARG A 305 3.80 -7.05 3.33
C ARG A 305 3.33 -5.72 2.74
N ILE A 306 2.20 -5.72 2.01
CA ILE A 306 1.62 -4.52 1.40
C ILE A 306 1.18 -3.53 2.48
N GLY A 307 0.50 -3.98 3.53
CA GLY A 307 0.10 -3.14 4.66
C GLY A 307 1.28 -2.52 5.38
N THR A 308 2.37 -3.27 5.56
CA THR A 308 3.62 -2.77 6.16
C THR A 308 4.31 -1.74 5.26
N ALA A 309 4.33 -1.96 3.95
CA ALA A 309 4.86 -1.00 2.98
C ALA A 309 4.04 0.30 2.97
N ALA A 310 2.70 0.19 3.01
CA ALA A 310 1.80 1.33 3.12
C ALA A 310 2.03 2.10 4.42
N LEU A 311 2.11 1.43 5.57
CA LEU A 311 2.38 2.06 6.86
C LEU A 311 3.73 2.78 6.87
N THR A 312 4.77 2.13 6.35
CA THR A 312 6.11 2.72 6.22
C THR A 312 6.06 3.97 5.34
N ARG A 313 5.34 3.92 4.22
CA ARG A 313 5.13 5.08 3.37
C ARG A 313 4.41 6.20 4.13
N ALA A 314 3.31 5.92 4.82
CA ALA A 314 2.57 6.96 5.56
C ALA A 314 3.38 7.62 6.68
N ARG A 315 4.28 6.89 7.34
CA ARG A 315 5.13 7.44 8.41
C ARG A 315 6.29 8.29 7.89
N ASN A 316 6.82 7.94 6.72
CA ASN A 316 8.02 8.56 6.17
C ASN A 316 7.73 9.59 5.06
N ASN A 317 6.51 9.62 4.54
CA ASN A 317 6.10 10.66 3.61
C ASN A 317 5.97 12.00 4.36
N PRO A 318 6.46 13.12 3.81
CA PRO A 318 6.41 14.43 4.48
C PRO A 318 5.01 15.04 4.43
N PHE A 319 4.04 14.35 5.04
CA PHE A 319 2.65 14.78 5.23
C PHE A 319 2.52 16.00 6.15
#